data_AF-A0A066ZSV3-F1
#
_entry.id   AF-A0A066ZSV3-F1
#
_cell.length_a   1.000
_cell.length_b   1.000
_cell.length_c   1.000
_cell.angle_alpha   90.00
_cell.angle_beta   90.00
_cell.angle_gamma   90.00
#
_symmetry.space_group_name_H-M   'P 1'
#
loop_
_entity.id
_entity.type
_entity.pdbx_description
1 polymer ?
#
loop_
_entity_poly.entity_id
_entity_poly.type
_entity_poly.pdbx_seq_one_letter_code
_entity_poly.pdbx_strand_id
1 'polypeptide(L)'
;MILKNLAFILVAMTVLLSGCSQIQTKKIDDTHFILTHPYNEPPRDLMSSALASKASELCPSGYDVLSKNAAKKAEFGYSDDQCAAYKHCDYVLEWRISCVDKPKDDFSIFGKH
;
A
#
# COMPACT_ATOMS: atom_id res chain seq x y z
N MET A 1 26.04 41.82 -17.82
CA MET A 1 24.98 41.02 -18.45
C MET A 1 25.19 39.53 -18.10
N ILE A 2 25.08 39.15 -16.83
CA ILE A 2 25.34 37.77 -16.35
C ILE A 2 24.25 37.29 -15.37
N LEU A 3 23.43 38.19 -14.84
CA LEU A 3 22.47 37.91 -13.78
C LEU A 3 21.12 37.31 -14.27
N LYS A 4 20.89 37.24 -15.59
CA LYS A 4 19.59 36.85 -16.16
C LYS A 4 19.43 35.34 -16.41
N ASN A 5 20.54 34.59 -16.41
CA ASN A 5 20.55 33.15 -16.70
C ASN A 5 20.51 32.26 -15.46
N LEU A 6 20.68 32.83 -14.26
CA LEU A 6 20.68 32.09 -13.00
C LEU A 6 19.27 31.72 -12.51
N ALA A 7 18.25 32.48 -12.94
CA ALA A 7 16.87 32.25 -12.52
C ALA A 7 16.22 31.02 -13.18
N PHE A 8 16.73 30.56 -14.33
CA PHE A 8 16.13 29.45 -15.07
C PHE A 8 16.53 28.06 -14.55
N ILE A 9 17.59 27.95 -13.76
CA ILE A 9 18.11 26.65 -13.28
C ILE A 9 17.38 26.19 -12.00
N LEU A 10 16.79 27.11 -11.23
CA LEU A 10 16.16 26.81 -9.94
C LEU A 10 14.77 26.16 -10.03
N VAL A 11 14.09 26.23 -11.19
CA VAL A 11 12.72 25.70 -11.35
C VAL A 11 12.71 24.20 -11.74
N ALA A 12 13.84 23.64 -12.18
CA ALA A 12 13.91 22.27 -12.68
C ALA A 12 14.06 21.19 -11.60
N MET A 13 14.21 21.56 -10.32
CA MET A 13 14.56 20.62 -9.24
C MET A 13 13.44 20.32 -8.23
N THR A 14 12.21 20.81 -8.42
CA THR A 14 11.12 20.63 -7.44
C THR A 14 10.18 19.46 -7.70
N VAL A 15 10.41 18.67 -8.76
CA VAL A 15 9.56 17.51 -9.05
C VAL A 15 10.37 16.24 -8.80
N LEU A 16 10.26 15.65 -7.61
CA LEU A 16 10.49 14.22 -7.30
C LEU A 16 10.40 13.97 -5.77
N LEU A 17 9.32 14.42 -5.12
CA LEU A 17 9.04 14.10 -3.71
C LEU A 17 7.66 13.45 -3.50
N SER A 18 7.04 12.91 -4.55
CA SER A 18 5.92 11.98 -4.39
C SER A 18 6.45 10.56 -4.15
N GLY A 19 7.07 10.35 -2.99
CA GLY A 19 7.33 9.01 -2.46
C GLY A 19 6.03 8.37 -2.00
N CYS A 20 5.13 8.06 -2.93
CA CYS A 20 3.98 7.20 -2.61
C CYS A 20 4.54 5.81 -2.28
N SER A 21 4.28 5.30 -1.08
CA SER A 21 4.53 3.91 -0.71
C SER A 21 3.91 3.01 -1.77
N GLN A 22 4.73 2.47 -2.68
CA GLN A 22 4.24 1.77 -3.86
C GLN A 22 3.90 0.33 -3.50
N ILE A 23 2.70 -0.12 -3.88
CA ILE A 23 2.28 -1.53 -3.77
C ILE A 23 3.19 -2.36 -4.67
N GLN A 24 3.85 -3.37 -4.10
CA GLN A 24 4.59 -4.34 -4.90
C GLN A 24 3.67 -5.53 -5.23
N THR A 25 3.80 -6.04 -6.44
CA THR A 25 3.01 -7.18 -6.94
C THR A 25 3.97 -8.26 -7.41
N LYS A 26 3.80 -9.47 -6.90
CA LYS A 26 4.48 -10.67 -7.37
C LYS A 26 3.45 -11.63 -7.96
N LYS A 27 3.56 -11.90 -9.26
CA LYS A 27 2.76 -12.91 -9.96
C LYS A 27 3.26 -14.30 -9.60
N ILE A 28 2.36 -15.19 -9.17
CA ILE A 28 2.65 -16.60 -8.94
C ILE A 28 2.29 -17.38 -10.20
N ASP A 29 1.09 -17.15 -10.73
CA ASP A 29 0.60 -17.63 -12.01
C ASP A 29 -0.43 -16.64 -12.58
N ASP A 30 -1.18 -17.03 -13.61
CA ASP A 30 -2.14 -16.15 -14.29
C ASP A 30 -3.33 -15.73 -13.42
N THR A 31 -3.66 -16.48 -12.37
CA THR A 31 -4.78 -16.18 -11.47
C THR A 31 -4.33 -15.85 -10.05
N HIS A 32 -3.10 -16.16 -9.64
CA HIS A 32 -2.62 -15.95 -8.28
C HIS A 32 -1.55 -14.85 -8.17
N PHE A 33 -1.75 -13.95 -7.22
CA PHE A 33 -0.86 -12.81 -6.97
C PHE A 33 -0.56 -12.64 -5.48
N ILE A 34 0.65 -12.15 -5.19
CA ILE A 34 1.04 -11.66 -3.87
C ILE A 34 1.20 -10.14 -3.97
N LEU A 35 0.49 -9.42 -3.12
CA LEU A 35 0.53 -7.97 -3.02
C LEU A 35 1.18 -7.58 -1.69
N THR A 36 2.13 -6.65 -1.72
CA THR A 36 2.76 -6.14 -0.50
C THR A 36 2.73 -4.62 -0.42
N HIS A 37 2.51 -4.10 0.79
CA HIS A 37 2.48 -2.67 1.07
C HIS A 37 3.20 -2.39 2.40
N PRO A 38 4.23 -1.53 2.42
CA PRO A 38 4.83 -1.09 3.67
C PRO A 38 3.98 -0.02 4.34
N TYR A 39 3.83 -0.15 5.65
CA TYR A 39 3.14 0.74 6.56
C TYR A 39 4.10 1.18 7.66
N ASN A 40 3.88 2.39 8.19
CA ASN A 40 4.61 2.93 9.34
C ASN A 40 3.61 3.49 10.36
N GLU A 41 2.73 2.62 10.84
CA GLU A 41 1.69 2.93 11.83
C GLU A 41 1.44 1.69 12.68
N PRO A 42 0.81 1.79 13.86
CA PRO A 42 0.47 0.59 14.62
C PRO A 42 -0.56 -0.24 13.84
N PRO A 43 -0.34 -1.55 13.65
CA PRO A 43 -1.28 -2.39 12.91
C PRO A 43 -2.59 -2.52 13.70
N ARG A 44 -3.67 -1.91 13.19
CA ARG A 44 -5.01 -2.01 13.79
C ARG A 44 -5.79 -3.21 13.24
N ASP A 45 -5.65 -3.45 11.95
CA ASP A 45 -6.17 -4.61 11.25
C ASP A 45 -5.24 -4.97 10.08
N LEU A 46 -5.57 -6.06 9.38
CA LEU A 46 -4.87 -6.49 8.17
C LEU A 46 -5.60 -6.03 6.89
N MET A 47 -6.54 -5.09 7.02
CA MET A 47 -7.27 -4.50 5.91
C MET A 47 -6.46 -3.37 5.27
N SER A 48 -6.46 -3.31 3.95
CA SER A 48 -5.77 -2.23 3.23
C SER A 48 -6.57 -1.85 2.00
N SER A 49 -7.05 -0.61 1.97
CA SER A 49 -7.71 -0.05 0.80
C SER A 49 -6.78 0.01 -0.40
N ALA A 50 -5.48 0.23 -0.18
CA ALA A 50 -4.48 0.26 -1.23
C ALA A 50 -4.26 -1.12 -1.85
N LEU A 51 -4.13 -2.19 -1.04
CA LEU A 51 -4.05 -3.56 -1.54
C LEU A 51 -5.37 -4.00 -2.20
N ALA A 52 -6.52 -3.63 -1.65
CA ALA A 52 -7.84 -3.93 -2.24
C ALA A 52 -8.04 -3.25 -3.61
N SER A 53 -7.57 -2.00 -3.73
CA SER A 53 -7.59 -1.26 -5.00
C SER A 53 -6.69 -1.93 -6.03
N LYS A 54 -5.47 -2.32 -5.63
CA LYS A 54 -4.55 -3.02 -6.54
C LYS A 54 -5.05 -4.40 -6.94
N ALA A 55 -5.65 -5.15 -6.02
CA ALA A 55 -6.29 -6.43 -6.32
C ALA A 55 -7.43 -6.28 -7.33
N SER A 56 -8.25 -5.23 -7.20
CA SER A 56 -9.32 -4.93 -8.16
C SER A 56 -8.80 -4.53 -9.55
N GLU A 57 -7.65 -3.85 -9.60
CA GLU A 57 -6.97 -3.50 -10.86
C GLU A 57 -6.45 -4.76 -11.57
N LEU A 58 -5.89 -5.71 -10.82
CA LEU A 58 -5.33 -6.95 -11.35
C LEU A 58 -6.41 -7.98 -11.72
N CYS A 59 -7.51 -8.02 -10.98
CA CYS A 59 -8.62 -8.94 -11.19
C CYS A 59 -9.94 -8.18 -11.39
N PRO A 60 -10.21 -7.64 -12.61
CA PRO A 60 -11.40 -6.82 -12.87
C PRO A 60 -12.72 -7.57 -12.65
N SER A 61 -12.72 -8.88 -12.89
CA SER A 61 -13.88 -9.77 -12.67
C SER A 61 -14.08 -10.18 -11.21
N GLY A 62 -13.22 -9.76 -10.28
CA GLY A 62 -13.28 -10.13 -8.86
C GLY A 62 -12.08 -10.94 -8.36
N TYR A 63 -11.89 -10.97 -7.04
CA TYR A 63 -10.80 -11.70 -6.40
C TYR A 63 -11.19 -12.23 -5.01
N ASP A 64 -10.61 -13.37 -4.63
CA ASP A 64 -10.62 -13.88 -3.27
C ASP A 64 -9.29 -13.57 -2.58
N VAL A 65 -9.34 -13.19 -1.31
CA VAL A 65 -8.14 -13.06 -0.48
C VAL A 65 -7.89 -14.37 0.25
N LEU A 66 -6.87 -15.10 -0.20
CA LEU A 66 -6.48 -16.40 0.34
C LEU A 66 -5.81 -16.26 1.71
N SER A 67 -5.01 -15.20 1.90
CA SER A 67 -4.37 -14.91 3.19
C SER A 67 -4.01 -13.44 3.33
N LYS A 68 -4.06 -12.93 4.57
CA LYS A 68 -3.58 -11.60 4.96
C LYS A 68 -2.58 -11.77 6.09
N ASN A 69 -1.36 -11.27 5.90
CA ASN A 69 -0.29 -11.38 6.88
C ASN A 69 0.37 -10.01 7.09
N ALA A 70 0.80 -9.72 8.31
CA ALA A 70 1.72 -8.62 8.58
C ALA A 70 3.10 -9.22 8.92
N ALA A 71 4.10 -8.92 8.10
CA ALA A 71 5.48 -9.28 8.37
C ALA A 71 6.23 -8.07 8.92
N LYS A 72 6.95 -8.27 10.02
CA LYS A 72 7.78 -7.25 10.65
C LYS A 72 9.17 -7.84 10.97
N LYS A 73 10.21 -6.98 10.96
CA LYS A 73 11.59 -7.36 11.33
C LYS A 73 11.92 -7.26 12.85
N ALA A 74 11.03 -6.75 13.69
CA ALA A 74 11.20 -6.50 15.14
C ALA A 74 9.85 -6.63 15.93
N GLU A 75 9.82 -6.55 17.27
CA GLU A 75 8.59 -6.66 18.09
C GLU A 75 7.64 -5.46 17.93
N PHE A 76 6.36 -5.68 17.62
CA PHE A 76 5.37 -4.61 17.36
C PHE A 76 5.27 -3.58 18.49
N GLY A 77 5.27 -2.29 18.14
CA GLY A 77 4.78 -1.25 19.05
C GLY A 77 3.24 -1.34 19.08
N TYR A 78 2.67 -1.39 20.28
CA TYR A 78 1.22 -1.56 20.47
C TYR A 78 0.47 -0.24 20.72
N SER A 79 1.18 0.89 20.71
CA SER A 79 0.60 2.23 20.86
C SER A 79 1.33 3.25 19.99
N ASP A 80 0.64 4.35 19.68
CA ASP A 80 1.21 5.49 18.93
C ASP A 80 2.45 6.05 19.64
N ASP A 81 2.42 6.11 20.97
CA ASP A 81 3.56 6.54 21.79
C ASP A 81 4.78 5.61 21.62
N GLN A 82 4.56 4.30 21.52
CA GLN A 82 5.63 3.33 21.27
C GLN A 82 6.16 3.44 19.84
N CYS A 83 5.31 3.74 18.87
CA CYS A 83 5.73 4.03 17.49
C CYS A 83 6.63 5.25 17.42
N ALA A 84 6.24 6.35 18.08
CA ALA A 84 6.97 7.60 18.08
C ALA A 84 8.30 7.51 18.84
N ALA A 85 8.32 6.83 19.99
CA ALA A 85 9.50 6.71 20.84
C ALA A 85 10.55 5.73 20.29
N TYR A 86 10.13 4.60 19.72
CA TYR A 86 11.04 3.51 19.37
C TYR A 86 11.18 3.24 17.85
N LYS A 87 10.43 3.94 16.98
CA LYS A 87 10.45 3.76 15.51
C LYS A 87 10.23 2.30 15.09
N HIS A 88 9.32 1.62 15.76
CA HIS A 88 9.09 0.17 15.60
C HIS A 88 7.70 -0.12 15.02
N CYS A 89 7.18 0.75 14.18
CA CYS A 89 5.87 0.56 13.54
C CYS A 89 5.94 0.37 12.03
N ASP A 90 7.16 0.16 11.52
CA ASP A 90 7.36 -0.33 10.17
C ASP A 90 6.96 -1.81 10.08
N TYR A 91 5.91 -2.09 9.31
CA TYR A 91 5.50 -3.45 8.96
C TYR A 91 5.15 -3.53 7.47
N VAL A 92 5.22 -4.74 6.91
CA VAL A 92 4.80 -5.02 5.54
C VAL A 92 3.56 -5.88 5.60
N LEU A 93 2.47 -5.37 5.04
CA LEU A 93 1.26 -6.14 4.84
C LEU A 93 1.40 -6.96 3.55
N GLU A 94 1.18 -8.27 3.62
CA GLU A 94 1.17 -9.20 2.50
C GLU A 94 -0.23 -9.78 2.32
N TRP A 95 -0.80 -9.62 1.13
CA TRP A 95 -2.02 -10.29 0.72
C TRP A 95 -1.72 -11.30 -0.38
N ARG A 96 -2.27 -12.51 -0.25
CA ARG A 96 -2.31 -13.48 -1.33
C ARG A 96 -3.72 -13.51 -1.89
N ILE A 97 -3.85 -13.32 -3.19
CA ILE A 97 -5.15 -13.26 -3.86
C ILE A 97 -5.23 -14.28 -4.99
N SER A 98 -6.45 -14.72 -5.28
CA SER A 98 -6.81 -15.44 -6.49
C SER A 98 -7.85 -14.64 -7.26
N CYS A 99 -7.60 -14.35 -8.53
CA CYS A 99 -8.61 -13.82 -9.43
C CYS A 99 -9.69 -14.88 -9.64
N VAL A 100 -10.95 -14.47 -9.52
CA VAL A 100 -12.13 -15.33 -9.70
C VAL A 100 -13.19 -14.51 -10.42
N ASP A 101 -14.12 -15.17 -11.10
CA ASP A 101 -15.25 -14.49 -11.72
C ASP A 101 -16.38 -14.37 -10.69
N LYS A 102 -16.44 -13.24 -10.00
CA LYS A 102 -17.50 -12.94 -9.04
C LYS A 102 -17.87 -11.46 -9.06
N PRO A 103 -19.14 -11.09 -8.91
CA PRO A 103 -19.52 -9.70 -8.77
C PRO A 103 -18.69 -9.04 -7.66
N LYS A 104 -18.11 -7.89 -7.98
CA LYS A 104 -17.35 -7.09 -7.03
C LYS A 104 -18.25 -6.79 -5.83
N ASP A 105 -17.76 -7.01 -4.62
CA ASP A 105 -18.49 -6.59 -3.42
C ASP A 105 -18.81 -5.10 -3.55
N ASP A 106 -20.10 -4.79 -3.46
CA ASP A 106 -20.59 -3.42 -3.45
C ASP A 106 -20.05 -2.76 -2.19
N PHE A 107 -18.95 -2.02 -2.33
CA PHE A 107 -18.46 -1.16 -1.27
C PHE A 107 -19.51 -0.07 -1.04
N SER A 108 -20.40 -0.30 -0.07
CA SER A 108 -21.30 0.75 0.40
C SER A 108 -20.46 1.78 1.15
N ILE A 109 -20.35 2.97 0.55
CA ILE A 109 -19.71 4.16 1.16
C ILE A 109 -20.49 4.62 2.41
N PHE A 110 -21.72 4.15 2.57
CA PHE A 110 -22.59 4.39 3.70
C PHE A 110 -22.87 3.06 4.40
N GLY A 111 -21.96 2.64 5.27
CA GLY A 111 -22.05 1.37 5.99
C GLY A 111 -23.46 1.08 6.50
N LYS A 112 -24.14 0.13 5.86
CA LYS A 112 -25.38 -0.53 6.29
C LYS A 112 -25.60 -1.75 5.41
N HIS A 113 -25.29 -2.91 5.96
CA HIS A 113 -26.00 -4.16 5.71
C HIS A 113 -26.28 -4.80 7.07
#